data_AF-A0AA88KKB0-F1
#
_entry.id   AF-A0AA88KKB0-F1
#
_cell.length_a   1.000
_cell.length_b   1.000
_cell.length_c   1.000
_cell.angle_alpha   90.00
_cell.angle_beta   90.00
_cell.angle_gamma   90.00
#
_symmetry.space_group_name_H-M   'P 1'
#
loop_
_entity.id
_entity.type
_entity.pdbx_description
1 polymer ?
#
loop_
_entity_poly.entity_id
_entity_poly.type
_entity_poly.pdbx_seq_one_letter_code
_entity_poly.pdbx_strand_id
1 'polypeptide(L)'
;MFQSYPPHSSITRLAKCKDQVSTSGPLKQCLIIHGEEPSHFFKCIFYEPYEIDDEVNFLYCVDSILGQDLHDVEPDILLYYDLVVFPLHADLRSNEKFITKLKQLASEKRIAILFLRGVHVPLALGYLVDPRYADYADGVIQFDLTVFNQLCEGSEILPKLRATHQDVFVAIAEHPELPISLNDQYIFCVDKPWLIYEPSKWYIIANCEGDRPCFLIHKEQRVMFTPWYGFSHGDYFAHDLVKYFCKYLLGEHLAERESKLKSNLFLKLENRQLLDVVIVVDES
;
A
#
# COMPACT_ATOMS: atom_id res chain seq x y z
N MET A 1 6.54 25.16 -0.62
CA MET A 1 7.22 24.90 0.65
C MET A 1 6.39 23.84 1.36
N PHE A 2 6.80 22.57 1.35
CA PHE A 2 6.07 21.54 2.09
C PHE A 2 6.38 21.75 3.57
N GLN A 3 5.35 22.11 4.34
CA GLN A 3 5.49 22.20 5.79
C GLN A 3 5.69 20.78 6.31
N SER A 4 6.84 20.53 6.93
CA SER A 4 7.01 19.37 7.80
C SER A 4 5.95 19.47 8.90
N TYR A 5 5.16 18.41 9.08
CA TYR A 5 4.23 18.34 10.20
C TYR A 5 5.02 18.46 11.52
N PRO A 6 4.56 19.27 12.49
CA PRO A 6 5.23 19.39 13.78
C PRO A 6 5.31 18.03 14.47
N PRO A 7 6.42 17.69 15.15
CA PRO A 7 6.56 16.40 15.82
C PRO A 7 5.42 16.21 16.84
N HIS A 8 4.66 15.13 16.68
CA HIS A 8 3.66 14.68 17.65
C HIS A 8 4.26 13.57 18.53
N SER A 9 4.03 13.61 19.83
CA SER A 9 4.62 12.64 20.78
C SER A 9 4.26 11.19 20.49
N SER A 10 3.09 10.97 19.87
CA SER A 10 2.57 9.64 19.52
C SER A 10 3.10 9.07 18.20
N ILE A 11 3.92 9.85 17.46
CA ILE A 11 4.41 9.45 16.15
C ILE A 11 5.90 9.19 16.24
N THR A 12 6.28 7.95 15.91
CA THR A 12 7.67 7.53 15.90
C THR A 12 8.17 7.51 14.46
N ARG A 13 9.21 8.31 14.17
CA ARG A 13 9.93 8.21 12.89
C ARG A 13 10.83 6.98 12.93
N LEU A 14 10.50 5.98 12.13
CA LEU A 14 11.24 4.72 12.09
C LEU A 14 12.40 4.72 11.09
N ALA A 15 12.30 5.50 10.00
CA ALA A 15 13.41 5.75 9.09
C ALA A 15 13.54 7.24 8.77
N LYS A 16 14.74 7.79 8.99
CA LYS A 16 15.10 9.15 8.57
C LYS A 16 15.56 9.12 7.11
N CYS A 17 15.20 10.15 6.35
CA CYS A 17 15.88 10.43 5.10
C CYS A 17 17.37 10.60 5.43
N LYS A 18 18.27 9.83 4.80
CA LYS A 18 19.69 10.23 4.80
C LYS A 18 19.72 11.62 4.17
N ASP A 19 20.34 12.59 4.84
CA ASP A 19 20.39 14.01 4.47
C ASP A 19 21.12 14.30 3.13
N GLN A 20 21.20 13.34 2.19
CA GLN A 20 22.08 13.38 1.04
C GLN A 20 21.41 13.37 -0.33
N VAL A 21 20.09 13.31 -0.45
CA VAL A 21 19.45 13.36 -1.78
C VAL A 21 18.84 14.74 -2.02
N SER A 22 19.63 15.62 -2.62
CA SER A 22 19.20 16.91 -3.16
C SER A 22 18.39 16.76 -4.45
N THR A 23 17.41 15.86 -4.49
CA THR A 23 16.53 15.68 -5.65
C THR A 23 15.16 16.28 -5.37
N SER A 24 14.78 17.21 -6.23
CA SER A 24 13.62 18.10 -6.25
C SER A 24 12.24 17.42 -6.36
N GLY A 25 12.06 16.22 -5.85
CA GLY A 25 10.76 15.52 -5.82
C GLY A 25 10.10 15.55 -4.43
N PRO A 26 8.76 15.56 -4.34
CA PRO A 26 8.10 15.31 -3.06
C PRO A 26 8.45 13.89 -2.58
N LEU A 27 9.02 13.79 -1.38
CA LEU A 27 9.29 12.50 -0.73
C LEU A 27 7.96 11.79 -0.50
N LYS A 28 7.79 10.56 -1.00
CA LYS A 28 6.58 9.76 -0.75
C LYS A 28 6.57 9.30 0.71
N GLN A 29 5.65 9.83 1.53
CA GLN A 29 5.60 9.56 2.97
C GLN A 29 4.70 8.35 3.27
N CYS A 30 5.18 7.46 4.13
CA CYS A 30 4.45 6.27 4.59
C CYS A 30 4.08 6.39 6.07
N LEU A 31 2.84 6.06 6.40
CA LEU A 31 2.38 5.89 7.79
C LEU A 31 2.05 4.43 8.05
N ILE A 32 2.66 3.86 9.09
CA ILE A 32 2.30 2.54 9.62
C ILE A 32 1.39 2.77 10.83
N ILE A 33 0.17 2.24 10.77
CA ILE A 33 -0.73 2.22 11.93
C ILE A 33 -0.77 0.78 12.43
N HIS A 34 -0.24 0.54 13.62
CA HIS A 34 0.01 -0.82 14.12
C HIS A 34 -0.58 -1.06 15.50
N GLY A 35 -0.72 -2.33 15.88
CA GLY A 35 -1.07 -2.73 17.24
C GLY A 35 0.18 -3.00 18.08
N GLU A 36 0.09 -4.01 18.94
CA GLU A 36 1.18 -4.43 19.84
C GLU A 36 2.17 -5.41 19.17
N GLU A 37 2.44 -5.28 17.87
CA GLU A 37 3.44 -6.10 17.19
C GLU A 37 4.87 -5.77 17.63
N PRO A 38 5.75 -6.78 17.74
CA PRO A 38 7.19 -6.56 17.84
C PRO A 38 7.76 -5.74 16.68
N SER A 39 8.74 -4.87 16.96
CA SER A 39 9.30 -3.95 15.96
C SER A 39 9.94 -4.63 14.74
N HIS A 40 10.38 -5.88 14.86
CA HIS A 40 10.93 -6.64 13.73
C HIS A 40 9.88 -6.92 12.64
N PHE A 41 8.59 -6.89 12.96
CA PHE A 41 7.51 -7.00 11.97
C PHE A 41 7.43 -5.83 11.02
N PHE A 42 7.97 -4.66 11.39
CA PHE A 42 7.95 -3.50 10.51
C PHE A 42 9.18 -3.43 9.60
N LYS A 43 10.22 -4.23 9.87
CA LYS A 43 11.45 -4.29 9.04
C LYS A 43 11.16 -4.63 7.58
N CYS A 44 10.07 -5.32 7.29
CA CYS A 44 9.64 -5.61 5.92
C CYS A 44 9.14 -4.38 5.14
N ILE A 45 8.72 -3.32 5.84
CA ILE A 45 8.21 -2.08 5.25
C ILE A 45 9.36 -1.10 5.00
N PHE A 46 10.39 -1.15 5.85
CA PHE A 46 11.69 -0.53 5.60
C PHE A 46 12.51 -1.50 4.77
N TYR A 47 12.26 -1.57 3.47
CA TYR A 47 13.09 -2.32 2.53
C TYR A 47 14.57 -1.99 2.80
N GLU A 48 15.28 -2.85 3.53
CA GLU A 48 16.74 -2.78 3.57
C GLU A 48 17.16 -3.15 2.14
N PRO A 49 17.89 -2.28 1.44
CA PRO A 49 18.30 -2.57 0.08
C PRO A 49 19.15 -3.84 0.09
N TYR A 50 18.67 -4.90 -0.56
CA TYR A 50 19.45 -6.13 -0.79
C TYR A 50 20.21 -6.07 -2.12
N GLU A 51 19.82 -5.17 -3.04
CA GLU A 51 20.54 -4.88 -4.29
C GLU A 51 20.88 -3.38 -4.43
N ILE A 52 21.87 -3.04 -5.27
CA ILE A 52 22.32 -1.66 -5.51
C ILE A 52 21.20 -0.80 -6.15
N ASP A 53 20.30 -1.42 -6.93
CA ASP A 53 19.15 -0.73 -7.51
C ASP A 53 18.01 -0.44 -6.50
N ASP A 54 18.16 -0.91 -5.25
CA ASP A 54 17.27 -0.59 -4.12
C ASP A 54 17.67 0.69 -3.37
N GLU A 55 18.72 1.39 -3.80
CA GLU A 55 19.14 2.67 -3.21
C GLU A 55 18.03 3.75 -3.25
N VAL A 56 17.04 3.56 -4.11
CA VAL A 56 15.77 4.30 -4.05
C VAL A 56 14.79 3.59 -3.12
N ASN A 57 14.97 3.76 -1.81
CA ASN A 57 14.00 3.33 -0.80
C ASN A 57 12.60 3.78 -1.24
N PHE A 58 11.74 2.82 -1.56
CA PHE A 58 10.42 3.09 -2.13
C PHE A 58 9.56 4.00 -1.22
N LEU A 59 9.85 3.97 0.09
CA LEU A 59 9.26 4.78 1.12
C LEU A 59 10.36 5.59 1.82
N TYR A 60 10.52 6.84 1.41
CA TYR A 60 11.37 7.78 2.13
C TYR A 60 10.54 8.42 3.24
N CYS A 61 11.02 8.33 4.49
CA CYS A 61 10.27 8.75 5.67
C CYS A 61 9.05 7.84 5.94
N VAL A 62 9.28 6.86 6.81
CA VAL A 62 8.23 5.97 7.33
C VAL A 62 8.00 6.33 8.80
N ASP A 63 6.77 6.72 9.11
CA ASP A 63 6.29 7.04 10.45
C ASP A 63 5.50 5.84 10.95
N SER A 64 5.47 5.66 12.25
CA SER A 64 4.55 4.73 12.89
C SER A 64 3.78 5.38 14.02
N ILE A 65 2.56 4.89 14.19
CA ILE A 65 1.67 5.23 15.29
C ILE A 65 1.01 3.96 15.80
N LEU A 66 0.96 3.81 17.12
CA LEU A 66 0.15 2.77 17.74
C LEU A 66 -1.33 3.14 17.56
N GLY A 67 -2.14 2.18 17.14
CA GLY A 67 -3.59 2.38 16.96
C GLY A 67 -4.27 2.90 18.22
N GLN A 68 -3.72 2.59 19.40
CA GLN A 68 -4.19 3.10 20.66
C GLN A 68 -3.99 4.60 20.86
N ASP A 69 -2.99 5.21 20.23
CA ASP A 69 -2.66 6.63 20.38
C ASP A 69 -3.37 7.50 19.33
N LEU A 70 -4.16 6.89 18.43
CA LEU A 70 -4.90 7.63 17.39
C LEU A 70 -5.95 8.58 17.98
N HIS A 71 -6.40 8.38 19.22
CA HIS A 71 -7.37 9.28 19.86
C HIS A 71 -6.80 10.67 20.13
N ASP A 72 -5.48 10.78 20.26
CA ASP A 72 -4.77 12.06 20.48
C ASP A 72 -4.31 12.71 19.18
N VAL A 73 -4.55 12.07 18.03
CA VAL A 73 -4.03 12.52 16.73
C VAL A 73 -5.15 12.98 15.82
N GLU A 74 -5.02 14.21 15.32
CA GLU A 74 -5.96 14.78 14.36
C GLU A 74 -5.92 14.01 13.01
N PRO A 75 -7.07 13.58 12.47
CA PRO A 75 -7.14 12.82 11.21
C PRO A 75 -6.51 13.52 10.00
N ASP A 76 -6.40 14.85 10.03
CA ASP A 76 -5.77 15.63 8.95
C ASP A 76 -4.28 15.30 8.77
N ILE A 77 -3.66 14.59 9.72
CA ILE A 77 -2.33 14.06 9.52
C ILE A 77 -2.23 13.11 8.32
N LEU A 78 -3.33 12.44 7.95
CA LEU A 78 -3.39 11.57 6.77
C LEU A 78 -3.11 12.33 5.46
N LEU A 79 -3.25 13.66 5.44
CA LEU A 79 -2.99 14.49 4.26
C LEU A 79 -1.50 14.57 3.89
N TYR A 80 -0.62 14.17 4.80
CA TYR A 80 0.83 14.21 4.58
C TYR A 80 1.37 12.89 4.00
N TYR A 81 0.59 11.81 4.03
CA TYR A 81 1.04 10.48 3.60
C TYR A 81 0.45 10.07 2.26
N ASP A 82 1.27 9.41 1.44
CA ASP A 82 0.85 8.80 0.18
C ASP A 82 0.46 7.33 0.36
N LEU A 83 0.97 6.69 1.42
CA LEU A 83 0.72 5.29 1.76
C LEU A 83 0.39 5.14 3.24
N VAL A 84 -0.68 4.41 3.55
CA VAL A 84 -0.95 3.90 4.90
C VAL A 84 -0.86 2.39 4.88
N VAL A 85 -0.10 1.84 5.83
CA VAL A 85 0.10 0.41 5.98
C VAL A 85 -0.54 -0.05 7.29
N PHE A 86 -1.31 -1.14 7.19
CA PHE A 86 -1.97 -1.80 8.32
C PHE A 86 -1.42 -3.22 8.49
N PRO A 87 -0.59 -3.45 9.52
CA PRO A 87 -0.15 -4.77 9.94
C PRO A 87 -1.23 -5.55 10.72
N LEU A 88 -0.91 -6.77 11.14
CA LEU A 88 -1.85 -7.77 11.67
C LEU A 88 -2.79 -7.27 12.78
N HIS A 89 -2.22 -6.69 13.83
CA HIS A 89 -2.92 -6.25 15.02
C HIS A 89 -3.31 -4.78 14.95
N ALA A 90 -3.21 -4.17 13.77
CA ALA A 90 -3.71 -2.82 13.57
C ALA A 90 -5.20 -2.75 13.89
N ASP A 91 -5.56 -1.73 14.65
CA ASP A 91 -6.93 -1.40 15.00
C ASP A 91 -7.07 0.12 15.04
N LEU A 92 -8.19 0.62 14.51
CA LEU A 92 -8.55 2.04 14.54
C LEU A 92 -9.37 2.39 15.78
N ARG A 93 -9.65 1.44 16.70
CA ARG A 93 -10.34 1.60 17.98
C ARG A 93 -11.64 2.42 17.91
N SER A 94 -12.44 2.20 16.87
CA SER A 94 -13.68 2.96 16.61
C SER A 94 -13.47 4.48 16.51
N ASN A 95 -12.28 4.95 16.13
CA ASN A 95 -12.04 6.37 15.86
C ASN A 95 -12.77 6.78 14.57
N GLU A 96 -14.06 7.11 14.70
CA GLU A 96 -14.95 7.40 13.57
C GLU A 96 -14.43 8.54 12.70
N LYS A 97 -13.83 9.57 13.29
CA LYS A 97 -13.26 10.69 12.53
C LYS A 97 -12.10 10.24 11.66
N PHE A 98 -11.20 9.44 12.21
CA PHE A 98 -10.05 8.90 11.48
C PHE A 98 -10.49 7.94 10.38
N ILE A 99 -11.42 7.02 10.70
CA ILE A 99 -12.04 6.08 9.74
C ILE A 99 -12.70 6.86 8.59
N THR A 100 -13.49 7.89 8.90
CA THR A 100 -14.19 8.70 7.90
C THR A 100 -13.20 9.43 6.99
N LYS A 101 -12.16 10.04 7.55
CA LYS A 101 -11.12 10.72 6.78
C LYS A 101 -10.36 9.75 5.88
N LEU A 102 -10.01 8.57 6.39
CA LEU A 102 -9.30 7.55 5.61
C LEU A 102 -10.16 7.04 4.45
N LYS A 103 -11.45 6.74 4.68
CA LYS A 103 -12.42 6.39 3.63
C LYS A 103 -12.53 7.48 2.57
N GLN A 104 -12.63 8.75 3.00
CA GLN A 104 -12.67 9.89 2.10
C GLN A 104 -11.42 9.90 1.20
N LEU A 105 -10.23 9.90 1.78
CA LEU A 105 -8.97 9.99 1.02
C LEU A 105 -8.76 8.79 0.09
N ALA A 106 -9.17 7.58 0.48
CA ALA A 106 -9.14 6.39 -0.36
C ALA A 106 -10.10 6.52 -1.56
N SER A 107 -11.32 7.00 -1.33
CA SER A 107 -12.32 7.23 -2.38
C SER A 107 -11.91 8.32 -3.37
N GLU A 108 -11.19 9.34 -2.89
CA GLU A 108 -10.60 10.41 -3.70
C GLU A 108 -9.28 9.99 -4.37
N LYS A 109 -8.83 8.73 -4.18
CA LYS A 109 -7.56 8.18 -4.69
C LYS A 109 -6.32 8.98 -4.26
N ARG A 110 -6.43 9.73 -3.16
CA ARG A 110 -5.36 10.59 -2.65
C ARG A 110 -4.31 9.83 -1.86
N ILE A 111 -4.71 8.72 -1.25
CA ILE A 111 -3.84 7.86 -0.46
C ILE A 111 -3.96 6.43 -0.95
N ALA A 112 -2.87 5.69 -0.88
CA ALA A 112 -2.89 4.25 -1.02
C ALA A 112 -2.99 3.57 0.35
N ILE A 113 -3.65 2.42 0.39
CA ILE A 113 -3.81 1.61 1.59
C ILE A 113 -3.30 0.20 1.31
N LEU A 114 -2.43 -0.27 2.18
CA LEU A 114 -1.86 -1.61 2.16
C LEU A 114 -2.25 -2.37 3.41
N PHE A 115 -2.93 -3.50 3.24
CA PHE A 115 -3.19 -4.44 4.32
C PHE A 115 -2.18 -5.58 4.24
N LEU A 116 -1.27 -5.63 5.23
CA LEU A 116 -0.29 -6.70 5.37
C LEU A 116 -0.88 -7.92 6.08
N ARG A 117 -1.84 -7.72 6.98
CA ARG A 117 -2.65 -8.77 7.62
C ARG A 117 -3.74 -8.10 8.44
N GLY A 118 -4.78 -8.86 8.82
CA GLY A 118 -5.75 -8.44 9.83
C GLY A 118 -7.12 -8.09 9.25
N VAL A 119 -8.16 -8.36 10.04
CA VAL A 119 -9.55 -8.19 9.63
C VAL A 119 -10.16 -6.88 10.13
N HIS A 120 -9.68 -6.36 11.26
CA HIS A 120 -10.33 -5.25 11.97
C HIS A 120 -10.40 -3.96 11.14
N VAL A 121 -9.27 -3.54 10.57
CA VAL A 121 -9.24 -2.31 9.76
C VAL A 121 -10.00 -2.47 8.44
N PRO A 122 -9.80 -3.53 7.64
CA PRO A 122 -10.64 -3.77 6.46
C PRO A 122 -12.15 -3.77 6.75
N LEU A 123 -12.59 -4.37 7.87
CA LEU A 123 -13.99 -4.33 8.31
C LEU A 123 -14.45 -2.91 8.62
N ALA A 124 -13.68 -2.16 9.41
CA ALA A 124 -14.00 -0.78 9.75
C ALA A 124 -14.08 0.12 8.51
N LEU A 125 -13.24 -0.15 7.50
CA LEU A 125 -13.22 0.55 6.22
C LEU A 125 -14.29 0.06 5.24
N GLY A 126 -14.99 -1.05 5.54
CA GLY A 126 -16.08 -1.57 4.73
C GLY A 126 -15.62 -2.40 3.52
N TYR A 127 -14.39 -2.93 3.53
CA TYR A 127 -13.89 -3.86 2.51
C TYR A 127 -14.27 -5.32 2.81
N LEU A 128 -14.53 -5.66 4.09
CA LEU A 128 -14.94 -7.00 4.55
C LEU A 128 -16.24 -6.91 5.36
N VAL A 129 -17.05 -7.99 5.38
CA VAL A 129 -18.35 -8.03 6.09
C VAL A 129 -18.26 -8.65 7.49
N ASP A 130 -17.34 -9.59 7.73
CA ASP A 130 -17.34 -10.39 8.95
C ASP A 130 -15.91 -10.77 9.41
N PRO A 131 -15.59 -10.65 10.72
CA PRO A 131 -14.28 -10.94 11.29
C PRO A 131 -13.88 -12.42 11.38
N ARG A 132 -14.79 -13.37 11.15
CA ARG A 132 -14.54 -14.80 11.39
C ARG A 132 -13.72 -15.51 10.31
N TYR A 133 -13.33 -14.83 9.23
CA TYR A 133 -12.93 -15.47 7.97
C TYR A 133 -11.47 -15.29 7.57
N ALA A 134 -10.59 -15.03 8.53
CA ALA A 134 -9.16 -15.06 8.31
C ALA A 134 -8.63 -16.45 8.64
N ASP A 135 -8.51 -17.30 7.61
CA ASP A 135 -7.86 -18.59 7.75
C ASP A 135 -6.40 -18.50 7.31
N TYR A 136 -5.58 -19.26 8.02
CA TYR A 136 -4.19 -19.49 7.66
C TYR A 136 -4.12 -20.76 6.83
N ALA A 137 -3.73 -20.60 5.56
CA ALA A 137 -3.39 -21.72 4.71
C ALA A 137 -1.89 -22.00 4.78
N ASP A 138 -1.51 -23.22 4.39
CA ASP A 138 -0.13 -23.53 4.00
C ASP A 138 0.34 -22.51 2.95
N GLY A 139 1.66 -22.30 2.88
CA GLY A 139 2.34 -21.29 2.06
C GLY A 139 2.13 -21.34 0.55
N VAL A 140 1.04 -21.90 0.05
CA VAL A 140 0.86 -22.30 -1.33
C VAL A 140 -0.19 -21.40 -2.00
N ILE A 141 0.18 -20.77 -3.12
CA ILE A 141 -0.71 -19.88 -3.88
C ILE A 141 -0.84 -20.29 -5.34
N GLN A 142 -2.05 -20.19 -5.88
CA GLN A 142 -2.31 -20.22 -7.30
C GLN A 142 -2.35 -18.80 -7.84
N PHE A 143 -1.39 -18.45 -8.70
CA PHE A 143 -1.25 -17.12 -9.27
C PHE A 143 -2.03 -17.00 -10.58
N ASP A 144 -2.88 -15.98 -10.71
CA ASP A 144 -3.67 -15.73 -11.91
C ASP A 144 -2.87 -14.91 -12.92
N LEU A 145 -2.25 -15.61 -13.87
CA LEU A 145 -1.46 -14.99 -14.93
C LEU A 145 -2.34 -14.13 -15.87
N THR A 146 -3.63 -14.42 -15.99
CA THR A 146 -4.55 -13.63 -16.82
C THR A 146 -4.74 -12.25 -16.23
N VAL A 147 -5.03 -12.18 -14.94
CA VAL A 147 -5.16 -10.90 -14.21
C VAL A 147 -3.84 -10.15 -14.19
N PHE A 148 -2.72 -10.84 -13.97
CA PHE A 148 -1.40 -10.20 -13.99
C PHE A 148 -1.04 -9.62 -15.37
N ASN A 149 -1.32 -10.34 -16.46
CA ASN A 149 -1.13 -9.85 -17.83
C ASN A 149 -1.95 -8.58 -18.07
N GLN A 150 -3.21 -8.56 -17.65
CA GLN A 150 -4.07 -7.39 -17.76
C GLN A 150 -3.47 -6.17 -17.04
N LEU A 151 -2.93 -6.36 -15.84
CA LEU A 151 -2.28 -5.27 -15.09
C LEU A 151 -0.96 -4.81 -15.76
N CYS A 152 -0.23 -5.72 -16.40
CA CYS A 152 1.01 -5.40 -17.12
C CYS A 152 0.79 -4.53 -18.37
N GLU A 153 -0.33 -4.70 -19.09
CA GLU A 153 -0.61 -3.93 -20.33
C GLU A 153 -0.59 -2.40 -20.13
N GLY A 154 -0.92 -1.94 -18.91
CA GLY A 154 -0.95 -0.52 -18.55
C GLY A 154 0.16 -0.09 -17.60
N SER A 155 1.19 -0.91 -17.36
CA SER A 155 2.21 -0.69 -16.34
C SER A 155 3.62 -0.72 -16.91
N GLU A 156 4.48 0.22 -16.51
CA GLU A 156 5.93 0.18 -16.79
C GLU A 156 6.70 -0.55 -15.67
N ILE A 157 6.02 -0.84 -14.55
CA ILE A 157 6.59 -1.44 -13.34
C ILE A 157 6.43 -2.96 -13.35
N LEU A 158 5.22 -3.48 -13.57
CA LEU A 158 4.93 -4.91 -13.47
C LEU A 158 5.62 -5.80 -14.53
N PRO A 159 5.90 -5.34 -15.77
CA PRO A 159 6.73 -6.10 -16.70
C PRO A 159 8.15 -6.36 -16.19
N LYS A 160 8.69 -5.48 -15.34
CA LYS A 160 10.03 -5.67 -14.74
C LYS A 160 10.01 -6.80 -13.71
N LEU A 161 8.97 -6.91 -12.89
CA LEU A 161 8.77 -8.07 -11.99
C LEU A 161 8.79 -9.38 -12.78
N ARG A 162 8.10 -9.41 -13.93
CA ARG A 162 8.08 -10.59 -14.80
C ARG A 162 9.46 -10.95 -15.34
N ALA A 163 10.23 -9.94 -15.74
CA ALA A 163 11.59 -10.15 -16.25
C ALA A 163 12.53 -10.66 -15.14
N THR A 164 12.40 -10.15 -13.92
CA THR A 164 13.21 -10.58 -12.77
C THR A 164 12.96 -12.05 -12.39
N HIS A 165 11.70 -12.49 -12.41
CA HIS A 165 11.29 -13.86 -12.04
C HIS A 165 10.78 -14.66 -13.23
N GLN A 166 11.47 -14.56 -14.37
CA GLN A 166 10.99 -15.13 -15.65
C GLN A 166 10.76 -16.64 -15.56
N ASP A 167 11.64 -17.36 -14.87
CA ASP A 167 11.55 -18.79 -14.61
C ASP A 167 10.24 -19.15 -13.88
N VAL A 168 9.89 -18.40 -12.84
CA VAL A 168 8.65 -18.58 -12.08
C VAL A 168 7.43 -18.34 -12.97
N PHE A 169 7.40 -17.24 -13.72
CA PHE A 169 6.25 -16.92 -14.59
C PHE A 169 6.10 -17.85 -15.79
N VAL A 170 7.20 -18.39 -16.33
CA VAL A 170 7.15 -19.43 -17.37
C VAL A 170 6.57 -20.71 -16.80
N ALA A 171 7.02 -21.14 -15.61
CA ALA A 171 6.46 -22.33 -14.95
C ALA A 171 4.96 -22.19 -14.67
N ILE A 172 4.49 -21.03 -14.20
CA ILE A 172 3.06 -20.75 -14.03
C ILE A 172 2.31 -20.80 -15.37
N ALA A 173 2.89 -20.28 -16.45
CA ALA A 173 2.26 -20.28 -17.76
C ALA A 173 2.12 -21.70 -18.35
N GLU A 174 3.10 -22.56 -18.12
CA GLU A 174 3.09 -23.96 -18.55
C GLU A 174 2.15 -24.82 -17.70
N HIS A 175 1.97 -24.46 -16.42
CA HIS A 175 1.18 -25.21 -15.44
C HIS A 175 0.30 -24.28 -14.57
N PRO A 176 -0.71 -23.61 -15.13
CA PRO A 176 -1.53 -22.61 -14.42
C PRO A 176 -2.37 -23.18 -13.26
N GLU A 177 -2.59 -24.48 -13.24
CA GLU A 177 -3.27 -25.21 -12.17
C GLU A 177 -2.36 -25.55 -10.97
N LEU A 178 -1.04 -25.53 -11.16
CA LEU A 178 -0.11 -25.90 -10.11
C LEU A 178 0.16 -24.70 -9.21
N PRO A 179 -0.02 -24.84 -7.89
CA PRO A 179 0.24 -23.74 -7.00
C PRO A 179 1.72 -23.62 -6.69
N ILE A 180 2.15 -22.39 -6.41
CA ILE A 180 3.51 -22.01 -6.07
C ILE A 180 3.63 -22.12 -4.56
N SER A 181 4.58 -22.94 -4.09
CA SER A 181 4.97 -22.92 -2.69
C SER A 181 5.81 -21.69 -2.42
N LEU A 182 5.30 -20.82 -1.57
CA LEU A 182 6.09 -19.84 -0.84
C LEU A 182 6.79 -20.59 0.30
N ASN A 183 8.01 -20.18 0.62
CA ASN A 183 8.76 -20.78 1.74
C ASN A 183 8.19 -20.36 3.12
N ASP A 184 7.15 -19.53 3.12
CA ASP A 184 6.47 -18.99 4.29
C ASP A 184 5.32 -19.88 4.76
N GLN A 185 5.19 -20.08 6.07
CA GLN A 185 4.27 -21.07 6.65
C GLN A 185 2.81 -20.61 6.71
N TYR A 186 2.50 -19.32 6.50
CA TYR A 186 1.15 -18.80 6.74
C TYR A 186 0.73 -17.70 5.76
N ILE A 187 -0.37 -17.96 5.05
CA ILE A 187 -1.00 -17.02 4.13
C ILE A 187 -2.32 -16.53 4.70
N PHE A 188 -2.56 -15.22 4.62
CA PHE A 188 -3.85 -14.61 4.89
C PHE A 188 -4.75 -14.71 3.66
N CYS A 189 -5.87 -15.42 3.78
CA CYS A 189 -6.88 -15.49 2.73
C CYS A 189 -8.20 -14.86 3.20
N VAL A 190 -9.00 -14.43 2.23
CA VAL A 190 -10.36 -13.93 2.42
C VAL A 190 -11.31 -14.87 1.69
N ASP A 191 -12.37 -15.31 2.36
CA ASP A 191 -13.42 -16.10 1.72
C ASP A 191 -14.25 -15.23 0.75
N LYS A 192 -14.44 -15.70 -0.50
CA LYS A 192 -15.11 -14.96 -1.59
C LYS A 192 -16.47 -14.32 -1.23
N PRO A 193 -17.38 -14.99 -0.49
CA PRO A 193 -18.67 -14.40 -0.13
C PRO A 193 -18.58 -13.17 0.79
N TRP A 194 -17.42 -12.92 1.41
CA TRP A 194 -17.24 -11.94 2.47
C TRP A 194 -16.37 -10.73 2.07
N LEU A 195 -15.84 -10.73 0.83
CA LEU A 195 -15.39 -9.50 0.17
C LEU A 195 -16.63 -8.62 -0.06
N ILE A 196 -16.76 -7.50 0.68
CA ILE A 196 -17.89 -6.58 0.46
C ILE A 196 -17.75 -6.01 -0.96
N TYR A 197 -18.88 -5.99 -1.65
CA TYR A 197 -19.07 -5.56 -3.03
C TYR A 197 -18.39 -6.48 -4.02
N GLU A 198 -19.22 -7.21 -4.75
CA GLU A 198 -18.96 -7.90 -6.02
C GLU A 198 -17.47 -8.20 -6.30
N PRO A 199 -17.05 -9.48 -6.37
CA PRO A 199 -15.71 -9.86 -6.84
C PRO A 199 -15.26 -9.13 -8.12
N SER A 200 -16.21 -8.63 -8.93
CA SER A 200 -16.00 -7.73 -10.06
C SER A 200 -15.18 -6.47 -9.73
N LYS A 201 -15.17 -5.96 -8.49
CA LYS A 201 -14.43 -4.76 -8.05
C LYS A 201 -12.98 -5.04 -7.67
N TRP A 202 -12.56 -6.29 -7.65
CA TRP A 202 -11.21 -6.69 -7.26
C TRP A 202 -10.47 -7.33 -8.43
N TYR A 203 -9.21 -6.98 -8.61
CA TYR A 203 -8.26 -7.82 -9.29
C TYR A 203 -7.81 -8.89 -8.29
N ILE A 204 -8.21 -10.14 -8.54
CA ILE A 204 -7.79 -11.29 -7.74
C ILE A 204 -6.51 -11.83 -8.40
N ILE A 205 -5.36 -11.49 -7.83
CA ILE A 205 -4.05 -11.82 -8.40
C ILE A 205 -3.63 -13.23 -8.01
N ALA A 206 -3.98 -13.66 -6.79
CA ALA A 206 -3.70 -15.01 -6.32
C ALA A 206 -4.79 -15.52 -5.38
N ASN A 207 -4.98 -16.84 -5.41
CA ASN A 207 -5.83 -17.58 -4.49
C ASN A 207 -4.98 -18.59 -3.71
N CYS A 208 -5.33 -18.88 -2.46
CA CYS A 208 -4.80 -20.03 -1.74
C CYS A 208 -5.72 -21.25 -1.94
N GLU A 209 -5.40 -22.37 -1.28
CA GLU A 209 -6.20 -23.59 -1.36
C GLU A 209 -7.69 -23.35 -1.11
N GLY A 210 -8.53 -24.02 -1.92
CA GLY A 210 -9.98 -23.87 -1.88
C GLY A 210 -10.50 -22.63 -2.62
N ASP A 211 -9.72 -22.06 -3.55
CA ASP A 211 -10.12 -20.91 -4.37
C ASP A 211 -10.46 -19.68 -3.51
N ARG A 212 -9.68 -19.49 -2.44
CA ARG A 212 -9.82 -18.38 -1.48
C ARG A 212 -8.86 -17.25 -1.85
N PRO A 213 -9.34 -16.06 -2.25
CA PRO A 213 -8.49 -14.95 -2.63
C PRO A 213 -7.54 -14.52 -1.51
N CYS A 214 -6.28 -14.28 -1.85
CA CYS A 214 -5.26 -13.90 -0.87
C CYS A 214 -4.41 -12.69 -1.32
N PHE A 215 -4.30 -12.45 -2.62
CA PHE A 215 -3.68 -11.24 -3.18
C PHE A 215 -4.68 -10.45 -4.02
N LEU A 216 -5.06 -9.26 -3.54
CA LEU A 216 -6.14 -8.45 -4.13
C LEU A 216 -5.71 -7.01 -4.35
N ILE A 217 -6.17 -6.41 -5.46
CA ILE A 217 -6.11 -4.96 -5.70
C ILE A 217 -7.51 -4.44 -6.05
N HIS A 218 -7.96 -3.38 -5.38
CA HIS A 218 -9.25 -2.77 -5.67
C HIS A 218 -9.20 -2.04 -7.02
N LYS A 219 -10.21 -2.21 -7.88
CA LYS A 219 -10.19 -1.64 -9.24
C LYS A 219 -10.41 -0.13 -9.30
N GLU A 220 -11.04 0.44 -8.27
CA GLU A 220 -11.47 1.85 -8.26
C GLU A 220 -10.82 2.69 -7.15
N GLN A 221 -10.04 2.05 -6.28
CA GLN A 221 -9.38 2.69 -5.13
C GLN A 221 -7.96 2.14 -5.02
N ARG A 222 -7.04 2.93 -4.49
CA ARG A 222 -5.64 2.49 -4.30
C ARG A 222 -5.50 1.61 -3.06
N VAL A 223 -6.13 0.45 -3.09
CA VAL A 223 -6.21 -0.46 -1.95
C VAL A 223 -5.68 -1.82 -2.37
N MET A 224 -4.80 -2.39 -1.56
CA MET A 224 -4.19 -3.69 -1.81
C MET A 224 -4.24 -4.56 -0.55
N PHE A 225 -4.70 -5.80 -0.72
CA PHE A 225 -4.55 -6.85 0.28
C PHE A 225 -3.43 -7.74 -0.16
N THR A 226 -2.62 -8.11 0.81
CA THR A 226 -1.48 -8.96 0.56
C THR A 226 -1.58 -10.25 1.34
N PRO A 227 -1.13 -11.39 0.77
CA PRO A 227 -1.23 -12.68 1.42
C PRO A 227 -0.24 -12.86 2.58
N TRP A 228 0.79 -12.02 2.68
CA TRP A 228 2.01 -12.31 3.44
C TRP A 228 1.97 -11.78 4.88
N TYR A 229 2.29 -12.64 5.85
CA TYR A 229 2.51 -12.23 7.23
C TYR A 229 3.96 -11.78 7.49
N GLY A 230 4.30 -10.57 7.02
CA GLY A 230 5.72 -10.21 6.94
C GLY A 230 6.48 -11.15 5.98
N PHE A 231 7.74 -10.85 5.71
CA PHE A 231 8.56 -11.73 4.88
C PHE A 231 9.33 -12.68 5.79
N SER A 232 9.22 -14.00 5.59
CA SER A 232 10.32 -14.84 6.03
C SER A 232 11.58 -14.40 5.28
N HIS A 233 12.68 -14.34 6.00
CA HIS A 233 13.98 -14.11 5.41
C HIS A 233 14.33 -15.31 4.51
N GLY A 234 13.98 -15.24 3.22
CA GLY A 234 14.32 -16.30 2.26
C GLY A 234 13.50 -16.35 0.96
N ASP A 235 12.29 -15.78 0.92
CA ASP A 235 11.47 -15.77 -0.30
C ASP A 235 11.56 -14.44 -1.05
N TYR A 236 12.55 -14.34 -1.95
CA TYR A 236 12.75 -13.16 -2.79
C TYR A 236 11.56 -12.88 -3.72
N PHE A 237 10.83 -13.91 -4.15
CA PHE A 237 9.68 -13.74 -5.03
C PHE A 237 8.52 -13.08 -4.29
N ALA A 238 8.19 -13.54 -3.08
CA ALA A 238 7.17 -12.91 -2.24
C ALA A 238 7.50 -11.44 -1.95
N HIS A 239 8.76 -11.15 -1.61
CA HIS A 239 9.24 -9.80 -1.39
C HIS A 239 9.07 -8.90 -2.62
N ASP A 240 9.50 -9.38 -3.79
CA ASP A 240 9.41 -8.62 -5.03
C ASP A 240 7.96 -8.42 -5.48
N LEU A 241 7.06 -9.38 -5.25
CA LEU A 241 5.64 -9.16 -5.48
C LEU A 241 5.16 -7.90 -4.74
N VAL A 242 5.41 -7.80 -3.44
CA VAL A 242 4.92 -6.65 -2.64
C VAL A 242 5.56 -5.36 -3.12
N LYS A 243 6.88 -5.38 -3.34
CA LYS A 243 7.66 -4.24 -3.79
C LYS A 243 7.13 -3.70 -5.11
N TYR A 244 7.01 -4.54 -6.13
CA TYR A 244 6.57 -4.13 -7.47
C TYR A 244 5.10 -3.73 -7.49
N PHE A 245 4.23 -4.43 -6.75
CA PHE A 245 2.82 -4.04 -6.68
C PHE A 245 2.57 -2.80 -5.83
N CYS A 246 3.35 -2.54 -4.78
CA CYS A 246 3.35 -1.25 -4.08
C CYS A 246 3.82 -0.12 -5.02
N LYS A 247 4.89 -0.36 -5.80
CA LYS A 247 5.36 0.55 -6.86
C LYS A 247 4.25 0.88 -7.85
N TYR A 248 3.57 -0.14 -8.37
CA TYR A 248 2.41 0.01 -9.22
C TYR A 248 1.30 0.82 -8.54
N LEU A 249 0.96 0.50 -7.29
CA LEU A 249 -0.12 1.15 -6.53
C LEU A 249 0.09 2.66 -6.33
N LEU A 250 1.32 3.08 -6.02
CA LEU A 250 1.66 4.50 -5.80
C LEU A 250 1.99 5.25 -7.09
N GLY A 251 2.47 4.56 -8.12
CA GLY A 251 3.00 5.20 -9.33
C GLY A 251 2.00 5.28 -10.47
N GLU A 252 1.20 4.23 -10.66
CA GLU A 252 0.47 4.00 -11.92
C GLU A 252 -1.01 3.70 -11.67
N HIS A 253 -1.31 2.90 -10.65
CA HIS A 253 -2.67 2.44 -10.38
C HIS A 253 -3.60 3.60 -10.03
N LEU A 254 -4.59 3.81 -10.91
CA LEU A 254 -5.56 4.91 -10.79
C LEU A 254 -4.88 6.26 -10.56
N ALA A 255 -3.62 6.39 -10.97
CA ALA A 255 -3.05 7.68 -11.26
C ALA A 255 -3.93 8.25 -12.36
N GLU A 256 -4.92 9.06 -11.97
CA GLU A 256 -5.47 10.06 -12.85
C GLU A 256 -4.25 10.83 -13.32
N ARG A 257 -3.76 10.47 -14.53
CA ARG A 257 -2.59 11.05 -15.20
C ARG A 257 -2.61 12.51 -14.84
N GLU A 258 -1.67 12.89 -13.98
CA GLU A 258 -1.65 14.10 -13.17
C GLU A 258 -2.63 15.13 -13.70
N SER A 259 -3.66 15.51 -12.92
CA SER A 259 -4.56 16.58 -13.37
C SER A 259 -3.67 17.69 -13.94
N LYS A 260 -3.86 18.03 -15.22
CA LYS A 260 -3.05 19.07 -15.88
C LYS A 260 -2.96 20.32 -15.00
N LEU A 261 -3.96 20.52 -14.14
CA LEU A 261 -4.00 21.50 -13.08
C LEU A 261 -2.87 21.35 -12.05
N LYS A 262 -2.60 20.17 -11.48
CA LYS A 262 -1.54 19.92 -10.48
C LYS A 262 -0.15 20.08 -11.09
N SER A 263 0.10 19.50 -12.25
CA SER A 263 1.38 19.68 -12.97
C SER A 263 1.58 21.13 -13.44
N ASN A 264 0.54 21.82 -13.92
CA ASN A 264 0.61 23.25 -14.22
C ASN A 264 0.79 24.12 -12.96
N LEU A 265 0.19 23.76 -11.82
CA LEU A 265 0.40 24.49 -10.56
C LEU A 265 1.82 24.29 -10.04
N PHE A 266 2.36 23.07 -10.13
CA PHE A 266 3.74 22.79 -9.76
C PHE A 266 4.74 23.50 -10.68
N LEU A 267 4.54 23.45 -12.01
CA LEU A 267 5.35 24.22 -12.95
C LEU A 267 5.24 25.73 -12.71
N LYS A 268 4.05 26.25 -12.39
CA LYS A 268 3.87 27.67 -12.04
C LYS A 268 4.54 28.04 -10.70
N LEU A 269 4.53 27.13 -9.73
CA LEU A 269 5.23 27.28 -8.45
C LEU A 269 6.76 27.28 -8.64
N GLU A 270 7.29 26.32 -9.41
CA GLU A 270 8.71 26.19 -9.73
C GLU A 270 9.23 27.39 -10.54
N ASN A 271 8.45 27.88 -11.50
CA ASN A 271 8.80 29.07 -12.28
C ASN A 271 8.52 30.40 -11.56
N ARG A 272 8.13 30.38 -10.27
CA ARG A 272 7.72 31.57 -9.49
C ARG A 272 6.63 32.42 -10.15
N GLN A 273 5.82 31.83 -11.03
CA GLN A 273 4.74 32.50 -11.75
C GLN A 273 3.46 32.68 -10.91
N LEU A 274 3.48 32.26 -9.64
CA LEU A 274 2.38 32.42 -8.67
C LEU A 274 2.60 33.53 -7.65
N LEU A 275 3.54 34.47 -7.91
CA LEU A 275 3.77 35.62 -7.02
C LEU A 275 2.65 36.68 -7.05
N ASP A 276 1.63 36.56 -7.91
CA ASP A 276 0.56 37.56 -8.05
C ASP A 276 -0.87 37.03 -7.84
N VAL A 277 -1.08 35.96 -7.05
CA VAL A 277 -2.44 35.70 -6.54
C VAL A 277 -2.66 36.57 -5.30
N VAL A 278 -3.04 37.82 -5.54
CA VAL A 278 -3.71 38.65 -4.55
C VAL A 278 -5.01 37.94 -4.18
N ILE A 279 -5.05 37.36 -2.98
CA ILE A 279 -6.31 36.97 -2.36
C ILE A 279 -7.03 38.28 -2.02
N VAL A 280 -7.92 38.73 -2.90
CA VAL A 280 -8.90 39.75 -2.53
C VAL A 280 -9.92 39.04 -1.65
N VAL A 281 -9.80 39.22 -0.34
CA VAL A 281 -10.89 38.94 0.59
C VAL A 281 -11.88 40.09 0.39
N ASP A 282 -13.01 39.79 -0.24
CA ASP A 282 -14.11 40.73 -0.38
C ASP A 282 -14.80 40.83 0.99
N GLU A 283 -14.54 41.91 1.73
CA GLU A 283 -15.36 42.28 2.88
C GLU A 283 -16.54 43.11 2.37
N SER A 284 -17.68 42.43 2.17
CA SER A 284 -19.01 43.08 2.14
C SER A 284 -20.07 42.23 2.84
#